data_AF-A0A926YXS2-F1
#
_entry.id   AF-A0A926YXS2-F1
#
_cell.length_a   1.000
_cell.length_b   1.000
_cell.length_c   1.000
_cell.angle_alpha   90.00
_cell.angle_beta   90.00
_cell.angle_gamma   90.00
#
_symmetry.space_group_name_H-M   'P 1'
#
loop_
_entity.id
_entity.type
_entity.pdbx_description
1 polymer ?
#
loop_
_entity_poly.entity_id
_entity_poly.type
_entity_poly.pdbx_seq_one_letter_code
_entity_poly.pdbx_strand_id
1 'polypeptide(L)'
;MVRNQVWQALVVGFSLVLSAESLQASRVLAQVAPAISVEAGRQSSDQTAAQARWDRAMQLASQARQLQQTTRPFVQTWQQERSLWQQALASLSEIERTSELAAPALQKAQEYQAYLDQVTQQLETAQANFLPTIVRRSGLSAQTMITICTLSRECRRLRGDTPPASPASLIKVPVAVALMHKVTTENIDLDSLIYVNPGNFTEDAAAIRVGRRYSLRTLLVQMIARSSNIATNQLIDYLGQDYINQVLQERGYRVTRVNHKLTGASTVPINPGYTVNQITSDELTEMMVQIYNREHAGDDVIVDALSRQYDQWLGIAALRGSTARWLGEKTGQNSKALGTTLALELNGERYIITVIDNRGARDQNIRRCIAQISDYISRMTEF
;
A
#
# COMPACT_ATOMS: atom_id res chain seq x y z
N MET A 1 10.66 -91.73 -26.13
CA MET A 1 11.69 -91.99 -25.11
C MET A 1 12.95 -91.22 -25.51
N VAL A 2 13.38 -90.26 -24.67
CA VAL A 2 14.81 -89.84 -24.45
C VAL A 2 15.53 -89.18 -25.66
N ARG A 3 16.33 -88.10 -25.61
CA ARG A 3 16.77 -87.03 -24.68
C ARG A 3 17.60 -86.04 -25.54
N ASN A 4 17.70 -84.79 -25.07
CA ASN A 4 18.85 -83.86 -25.04
C ASN A 4 19.79 -83.59 -26.24
N GLN A 5 19.76 -82.32 -26.66
CA GLN A 5 20.84 -81.30 -26.71
C GLN A 5 22.33 -81.70 -26.90
N VAL A 6 23.02 -81.05 -27.85
CA VAL A 6 24.06 -79.97 -27.68
C VAL A 6 24.98 -79.86 -28.93
N TRP A 7 24.87 -78.71 -29.62
CA TRP A 7 25.85 -77.77 -30.24
C TRP A 7 27.10 -78.11 -31.11
N GLN A 8 27.28 -77.23 -32.12
CA GLN A 8 28.49 -76.67 -32.80
C GLN A 8 29.19 -77.51 -33.91
N ALA A 9 29.68 -77.00 -35.06
CA ALA A 9 29.89 -75.64 -35.61
C ALA A 9 30.18 -75.65 -37.15
N LEU A 10 30.33 -74.43 -37.74
CA LEU A 10 31.09 -74.02 -38.96
C LEU A 10 30.36 -73.69 -40.30
N VAL A 11 29.89 -72.43 -40.37
CA VAL A 11 30.22 -71.30 -41.32
C VAL A 11 30.80 -71.60 -42.72
N VAL A 12 30.17 -71.05 -43.78
CA VAL A 12 30.60 -70.02 -44.79
C VAL A 12 29.46 -69.93 -45.83
N GLY A 13 28.93 -68.82 -46.35
CA GLY A 13 29.11 -67.37 -46.27
C GLY A 13 28.28 -66.76 -47.42
N PHE A 14 27.63 -65.60 -47.26
CA PHE A 14 27.17 -64.77 -48.39
C PHE A 14 26.94 -63.32 -47.96
N SER A 15 27.31 -62.43 -48.88
CA SER A 15 27.67 -61.02 -48.69
C SER A 15 26.51 -60.06 -48.41
N LEU A 16 26.91 -58.92 -47.83
CA LEU A 16 26.14 -57.70 -47.58
C LEU A 16 25.41 -57.14 -48.81
N VAL A 17 24.15 -56.76 -48.63
CA VAL A 17 23.48 -55.68 -49.37
C VAL A 17 22.83 -54.74 -48.35
N LEU A 18 23.51 -53.62 -48.05
CA LEU A 18 22.95 -52.49 -47.30
C LEU A 18 22.26 -51.55 -48.31
N SER A 19 20.93 -51.44 -48.23
CA SER A 19 20.15 -50.53 -49.08
C SER A 19 20.35 -49.07 -48.67
N ALA A 20 20.34 -48.15 -49.64
CA ALA A 20 20.59 -46.72 -49.45
C ALA A 20 19.61 -46.02 -48.47
N GLU A 21 18.41 -46.58 -48.25
CA GLU A 21 17.43 -46.10 -47.27
C GLU A 21 17.92 -46.31 -45.81
N SER A 22 18.67 -47.38 -45.53
CA SER A 22 19.23 -47.65 -44.19
C SER A 22 20.34 -46.66 -43.80
N LEU A 23 21.07 -46.14 -44.79
CA LEU A 23 22.12 -45.13 -44.61
C LEU A 23 21.52 -43.72 -44.40
N GLN A 24 20.39 -43.40 -45.03
CA GLN A 24 19.67 -42.14 -44.77
C GLN A 24 19.01 -42.14 -43.39
N ALA A 25 18.35 -43.23 -42.97
CA ALA A 25 17.78 -43.36 -41.63
C ALA A 25 18.86 -43.29 -40.53
N SER A 26 20.01 -43.93 -40.74
CA SER A 26 21.16 -43.85 -39.81
C SER A 26 21.76 -42.44 -39.73
N ARG A 27 21.79 -41.67 -40.83
CA ARG A 27 22.25 -40.27 -40.83
C ARG A 27 21.29 -39.32 -40.12
N VAL A 28 19.98 -39.53 -40.24
CA VAL A 28 18.97 -38.76 -39.50
C VAL A 28 19.03 -39.08 -38.01
N LEU A 29 19.10 -40.35 -37.62
CA LEU A 29 19.26 -40.77 -36.22
C LEU A 29 20.55 -40.22 -35.58
N ALA A 30 21.66 -40.17 -36.34
CA ALA A 30 22.92 -39.59 -35.87
C ALA A 30 22.88 -38.06 -35.70
N GLN A 31 22.01 -37.35 -36.42
CA GLN A 31 21.82 -35.91 -36.27
C GLN A 31 20.85 -35.54 -35.13
N VAL A 32 19.87 -36.40 -34.82
CA VAL A 32 18.82 -36.12 -33.82
C VAL A 32 19.20 -36.63 -32.41
N ALA A 33 19.96 -37.72 -32.31
CA ALA A 33 20.42 -38.28 -31.02
C ALA A 33 21.16 -37.29 -30.09
N PRO A 34 22.09 -36.43 -30.57
CA PRO A 34 22.72 -35.43 -29.70
C PRO A 34 21.75 -34.35 -29.23
N ALA A 35 20.75 -33.96 -30.04
CA ALA A 35 19.71 -33.00 -29.62
C ALA A 35 18.80 -33.59 -28.53
N ILE A 36 18.36 -34.85 -28.69
CA ILE A 36 17.57 -35.57 -27.68
C ILE A 36 18.35 -35.75 -26.38
N SER A 37 19.66 -36.04 -26.46
CA SER A 37 20.52 -36.21 -25.29
C SER A 37 20.76 -34.89 -24.55
N VAL A 38 20.86 -33.77 -25.26
CA VAL A 38 20.95 -32.43 -24.68
C VAL A 38 19.61 -32.02 -24.05
N GLU A 39 18.47 -32.32 -24.69
CA GLU A 39 17.14 -32.07 -24.11
C GLU A 39 16.86 -32.92 -22.88
N ALA A 40 17.21 -34.21 -22.90
CA ALA A 40 17.09 -35.09 -21.73
C ALA A 40 18.03 -34.65 -20.59
N GLY A 41 19.25 -34.20 -20.91
CA GLY A 41 20.18 -33.63 -19.95
C GLY A 41 19.69 -32.31 -19.33
N ARG A 42 19.05 -31.44 -20.13
CA ARG A 42 18.37 -30.24 -19.65
C ARG A 42 17.19 -30.58 -18.75
N GLN A 43 16.29 -31.45 -19.18
CA GLN A 43 15.15 -31.91 -18.36
C GLN A 43 15.60 -32.51 -17.02
N SER A 44 16.67 -33.31 -16.99
CA SER A 44 17.22 -33.86 -15.76
C SER A 44 17.84 -32.79 -14.84
N SER A 45 18.56 -31.82 -15.41
CA SER A 45 19.06 -30.64 -14.70
C SER A 45 17.94 -29.80 -14.10
N ASP A 46 16.90 -29.53 -14.88
CA ASP A 46 15.78 -28.67 -14.50
C ASP A 46 14.93 -29.33 -13.39
N GLN A 47 14.74 -30.65 -13.45
CA GLN A 47 14.11 -31.42 -12.37
C GLN A 47 14.95 -31.42 -11.09
N THR A 48 16.28 -31.50 -11.19
CA THR A 48 17.17 -31.44 -10.03
C THR A 48 17.12 -30.05 -9.37
N ALA A 49 17.10 -29.00 -10.18
CA ALA A 49 16.97 -27.63 -9.69
C ALA A 49 15.58 -27.37 -9.05
N ALA A 50 14.51 -27.91 -9.64
CA ALA A 50 13.17 -27.86 -9.07
C ALA A 50 13.08 -28.58 -7.71
N GLN A 51 13.68 -29.76 -7.60
CA GLN A 51 13.74 -30.52 -6.35
C GLN A 51 14.49 -29.75 -5.25
N ALA A 52 15.65 -29.15 -5.56
CA ALA A 52 16.41 -28.37 -4.60
C ALA A 52 15.62 -27.14 -4.07
N ARG A 53 14.87 -26.47 -4.95
CA ARG A 53 13.99 -25.35 -4.57
C ARG A 53 12.83 -25.80 -3.69
N TRP A 54 12.22 -26.93 -4.03
CA TRP A 54 11.17 -27.55 -3.24
C TRP A 54 11.67 -27.90 -1.84
N ASP A 55 12.81 -28.59 -1.73
CA ASP A 55 13.38 -29.01 -0.45
C ASP A 55 13.73 -27.80 0.43
N ARG A 56 14.30 -26.75 -0.18
CA ARG A 56 14.56 -25.48 0.50
C ARG A 56 13.27 -24.85 1.05
N ALA A 57 12.21 -24.80 0.25
CA ALA A 57 10.93 -24.26 0.69
C ALA A 57 10.36 -25.06 1.87
N MET A 58 10.41 -26.40 1.82
CA MET A 58 9.95 -27.27 2.90
C MET A 58 10.76 -27.08 4.19
N GLN A 59 12.09 -26.93 4.08
CA GLN A 59 12.97 -26.67 5.21
C GLN A 59 12.65 -25.32 5.89
N LEU A 60 12.50 -24.26 5.10
CA LEU A 60 12.15 -22.93 5.61
C LEU A 60 10.79 -22.93 6.30
N ALA A 61 9.80 -23.60 5.71
CA ALA A 61 8.48 -23.76 6.31
C ALA A 61 8.51 -24.55 7.63
N SER A 62 9.36 -25.57 7.73
CA SER A 62 9.56 -26.31 8.97
C SER A 62 10.11 -25.41 10.08
N GLN A 63 11.11 -24.59 9.78
CA GLN A 63 11.67 -23.61 10.73
C GLN A 63 10.62 -22.57 11.15
N ALA A 64 9.81 -22.07 10.21
CA ALA A 64 8.75 -21.11 10.52
C ALA A 64 7.71 -21.71 11.47
N ARG A 65 7.29 -22.96 11.24
CA ARG A 65 6.36 -23.70 12.12
C ARG A 65 6.93 -23.97 13.51
N GLN A 66 8.24 -24.14 13.66
CA GLN A 66 8.86 -24.26 14.98
C GLN A 66 8.70 -22.97 15.78
N LEU A 67 8.85 -21.80 15.13
CA LEU A 67 8.65 -20.50 15.79
C LEU A 67 7.22 -20.31 16.29
N GLN A 68 6.21 -20.82 15.56
CA GLN A 68 4.80 -20.78 15.97
C GLN A 68 4.51 -21.49 17.29
N GLN A 69 5.35 -22.45 17.70
CA GLN A 69 5.19 -23.18 18.96
C GLN A 69 5.71 -22.39 20.17
N THR A 70 6.34 -21.23 19.94
CA THR A 70 6.87 -20.38 21.00
C THR A 70 5.72 -19.80 21.84
N THR A 71 5.77 -19.99 23.16
CA THR A 71 4.79 -19.38 24.07
C THR A 71 5.14 -17.92 24.32
N ARG A 72 4.20 -17.00 24.04
CA ARG A 72 4.39 -15.53 24.15
C ARG A 72 5.58 -15.01 23.32
N PRO A 73 5.52 -15.13 21.99
CA PRO A 73 6.60 -14.68 21.11
C PRO A 73 6.86 -13.17 21.25
N PHE A 74 8.13 -12.79 21.09
CA PHE A 74 8.54 -11.39 20.98
C PHE A 74 8.35 -10.92 19.53
N VAL A 75 8.42 -9.60 19.30
CA VAL A 75 8.32 -9.01 17.94
C VAL A 75 9.35 -9.63 16.99
N GLN A 76 10.56 -9.88 17.46
CA GLN A 76 11.64 -10.50 16.67
C GLN A 76 11.29 -11.92 16.21
N THR A 77 10.56 -12.68 17.02
CA THR A 77 10.10 -14.04 16.68
C THR A 77 9.17 -13.99 15.48
N TRP A 78 8.18 -13.09 15.49
CA TRP A 78 7.26 -12.92 14.36
C TRP A 78 7.95 -12.33 13.11
N GLN A 79 8.93 -11.45 13.27
CA GLN A 79 9.75 -10.96 12.14
C GLN A 79 10.52 -12.09 11.47
N GLN A 80 11.13 -12.96 12.27
CA GLN A 80 11.87 -14.11 11.76
C GLN A 80 10.94 -15.10 11.06
N GLU A 81 9.79 -15.43 11.68
CA GLU A 81 8.79 -16.30 11.07
C GLU A 81 8.27 -15.75 9.74
N ARG A 82 7.95 -14.45 9.67
CA ARG A 82 7.54 -13.78 8.43
C ARG A 82 8.61 -13.91 7.34
N SER A 83 9.87 -13.67 7.68
CA SER A 83 11.00 -13.77 6.74
C SER A 83 11.15 -15.20 6.20
N LEU A 84 10.97 -16.22 7.04
CA LEU A 84 11.04 -17.62 6.62
C LEU A 84 9.91 -17.98 5.64
N TRP A 85 8.68 -17.53 5.89
CA TRP A 85 7.57 -17.74 4.96
C TRP A 85 7.78 -17.02 3.63
N GLN A 86 8.29 -15.79 3.64
CA GLN A 86 8.63 -15.05 2.42
C GLN A 86 9.69 -15.78 1.58
N GLN A 87 10.76 -16.28 2.23
CA GLN A 87 11.80 -17.03 1.55
C GLN A 87 11.30 -18.38 1.01
N ALA A 88 10.41 -19.06 1.75
CA ALA A 88 9.81 -20.32 1.31
C ALA A 88 8.97 -20.10 0.04
N LEU A 89 8.14 -19.04 0.02
CA LEU A 89 7.36 -18.65 -1.15
C LEU A 89 8.24 -18.27 -2.34
N ALA A 90 9.31 -17.52 -2.10
CA ALA A 90 10.25 -17.16 -3.15
C ALA A 90 10.87 -18.41 -3.80
N SER A 91 11.33 -19.38 -3.00
CA SER A 91 11.83 -20.66 -3.53
C SER A 91 10.79 -21.43 -4.35
N LEU A 92 9.53 -21.49 -3.91
CA LEU A 92 8.46 -22.13 -4.70
C LEU A 92 8.19 -21.41 -6.01
N SER A 93 8.26 -20.08 -6.03
CA SER A 93 7.99 -19.26 -7.22
C SER A 93 9.03 -19.42 -8.34
N GLU A 94 10.23 -19.87 -7.99
CA GLU A 94 11.32 -20.14 -8.94
C GLU A 94 11.25 -21.55 -9.57
N ILE A 95 10.30 -22.40 -9.15
CA ILE A 95 10.10 -23.72 -9.79
C ILE A 95 9.46 -23.50 -11.16
N GLU A 96 10.11 -24.02 -12.20
CA GLU A 96 9.64 -23.85 -13.58
C GLU A 96 8.28 -24.52 -13.81
N ARG A 97 7.44 -23.88 -14.63
CA ARG A 97 6.07 -24.37 -14.94
C ARG A 97 6.06 -25.72 -15.66
N THR A 98 7.17 -26.10 -16.28
CA THR A 98 7.39 -27.36 -16.99
C THR A 98 7.81 -28.50 -16.06
N SER A 99 8.20 -28.20 -14.81
CA SER A 99 8.56 -29.21 -13.82
C SER A 99 7.33 -30.00 -13.35
N GLU A 100 7.54 -31.28 -13.02
CA GLU A 100 6.53 -32.11 -12.34
C GLU A 100 6.12 -31.54 -10.97
N LEU A 101 6.99 -30.74 -10.35
CA LEU A 101 6.72 -30.07 -9.08
C LEU A 101 5.93 -28.78 -9.22
N ALA A 102 5.62 -28.31 -10.43
CA ALA A 102 4.94 -27.04 -10.65
C ALA A 102 3.55 -26.99 -9.97
N ALA A 103 2.73 -28.03 -10.16
CA ALA A 103 1.39 -28.09 -9.56
C ALA A 103 1.45 -28.23 -8.02
N PRO A 104 2.25 -29.14 -7.44
CA PRO A 104 2.48 -29.17 -6.00
C PRO A 104 3.01 -27.84 -5.43
N ALA A 105 3.92 -27.17 -6.13
CA ALA A 105 4.50 -25.90 -5.70
C ALA A 105 3.45 -24.80 -5.62
N LEU A 106 2.57 -24.72 -6.62
CA LEU A 106 1.46 -23.77 -6.60
C LEU A 106 0.51 -24.01 -5.41
N GLN A 107 0.19 -25.27 -5.13
CA GLN A 107 -0.66 -25.62 -3.97
C GLN A 107 0.02 -25.23 -2.66
N LYS A 108 1.31 -25.52 -2.50
CA LYS A 108 2.07 -25.15 -1.30
C LYS A 108 2.24 -23.64 -1.17
N ALA A 109 2.38 -22.91 -2.27
CA ALA A 109 2.47 -21.47 -2.25
C ALA A 109 1.19 -20.83 -1.71
N GLN A 110 0.00 -21.34 -2.09
CA GLN A 110 -1.27 -20.87 -1.52
C GLN A 110 -1.35 -21.10 0.00
N GLU A 111 -0.92 -22.26 0.46
CA GLU A 111 -0.85 -22.58 1.90
C GLU A 111 0.12 -21.64 2.64
N TYR A 112 1.32 -21.43 2.09
CA TYR A 112 2.34 -20.58 2.71
C TYR A 112 1.97 -19.11 2.68
N GLN A 113 1.22 -18.66 1.67
CA GLN A 113 0.68 -17.31 1.64
C GLN A 113 -0.28 -17.08 2.80
N ALA A 114 -1.17 -18.03 3.09
CA ALA A 114 -2.08 -17.91 4.23
C ALA A 114 -1.33 -17.81 5.57
N TYR A 115 -0.23 -18.56 5.75
CA TYR A 115 0.61 -18.44 6.94
C TYR A 115 1.36 -17.11 7.00
N LEU A 116 1.88 -16.64 5.86
CA LEU A 116 2.52 -15.34 5.75
C LEU A 116 1.57 -14.21 6.13
N ASP A 117 0.33 -14.25 5.64
CA ASP A 117 -0.71 -13.27 5.96
C ASP A 117 -1.01 -13.24 7.46
N GLN A 118 -1.16 -14.42 8.07
CA GLN A 118 -1.41 -14.55 9.51
C GLN A 118 -0.27 -13.97 10.35
N VAL A 119 0.99 -14.38 10.11
CA VAL A 119 2.12 -13.86 10.90
C VAL A 119 2.34 -12.38 10.67
N THR A 120 2.07 -11.89 9.45
CA THR A 120 2.13 -10.46 9.13
C THR A 120 1.14 -9.68 9.98
N GLN A 121 -0.11 -10.14 10.08
CA GLN A 121 -1.13 -9.52 10.92
C GLN A 121 -0.72 -9.52 12.41
N GLN A 122 -0.18 -10.63 12.90
CA GLN A 122 0.29 -10.74 14.29
C GLN A 122 1.45 -9.76 14.56
N LEU A 123 2.42 -9.70 13.65
CA LEU A 123 3.55 -8.78 13.73
C LEU A 123 3.09 -7.32 13.74
N GLU A 124 2.22 -6.93 12.81
CA GLU A 124 1.70 -5.57 12.74
C GLU A 124 0.97 -5.18 14.03
N THR A 125 0.13 -6.08 14.56
CA THR A 125 -0.58 -5.88 15.83
C THR A 125 0.42 -5.68 16.97
N ALA A 126 1.42 -6.57 17.06
CA ALA A 126 2.42 -6.52 18.11
C ALA A 126 3.24 -5.22 18.08
N GLN A 127 3.66 -4.81 16.89
CA GLN A 127 4.42 -3.59 16.71
C GLN A 127 3.59 -2.32 16.97
N ALA A 128 2.26 -2.39 16.88
CA ALA A 128 1.34 -1.28 17.16
C ALA A 128 0.85 -1.22 18.63
N ASN A 129 1.19 -2.19 19.48
CA ASN A 129 0.69 -2.31 20.87
C ASN A 129 1.00 -1.12 21.79
N PHE A 130 1.93 -0.24 21.40
CA PHE A 130 2.22 0.99 22.13
C PHE A 130 1.10 2.05 21.96
N LEU A 131 0.35 2.03 20.84
CA LEU A 131 -0.65 3.05 20.50
C LEU A 131 -1.80 3.14 21.51
N PRO A 132 -2.43 2.04 21.97
CA PRO A 132 -3.47 2.12 23.00
C PRO A 132 -3.02 2.82 24.30
N THR A 133 -1.76 2.63 24.69
CA THR A 133 -1.20 3.30 25.87
C THR A 133 -1.02 4.79 25.64
N ILE A 134 -0.51 5.20 24.47
CA ILE A 134 -0.41 6.62 24.09
C ILE A 134 -1.80 7.27 24.03
N VAL A 135 -2.79 6.61 23.42
CA VAL A 135 -4.18 7.12 23.36
C VAL A 135 -4.71 7.42 24.76
N ARG A 136 -4.58 6.47 25.70
CA ARG A 136 -5.01 6.64 27.09
C ARG A 136 -4.29 7.80 27.79
N ARG A 137 -2.95 7.85 27.71
CA ARG A 137 -2.13 8.90 28.34
C ARG A 137 -2.40 10.29 27.76
N SER A 138 -2.71 10.36 26.47
CA SER A 138 -3.05 11.61 25.77
C SER A 138 -4.47 12.09 26.04
N GLY A 139 -5.30 11.28 26.73
CA GLY A 139 -6.70 11.60 27.00
C GLY A 139 -7.60 11.50 25.77
N LEU A 140 -7.15 10.84 24.70
CA LEU A 140 -7.93 10.57 23.49
C LEU A 140 -9.03 9.52 23.75
N SER A 141 -10.00 9.39 22.86
CA SER A 141 -11.15 8.50 23.09
C SER A 141 -10.75 7.04 22.83
N ALA A 142 -11.54 6.10 23.35
CA ALA A 142 -11.39 4.70 22.98
C ALA A 142 -11.69 4.44 21.47
N GLN A 143 -12.28 5.41 20.77
CA GLN A 143 -12.64 5.36 19.36
C GLN A 143 -11.69 6.20 18.48
N THR A 144 -10.49 6.55 18.94
CA THR A 144 -9.50 7.24 18.09
C THR A 144 -9.01 6.34 16.97
N MET A 145 -8.83 6.83 15.76
CA MET A 145 -8.14 6.12 14.69
C MET A 145 -6.74 6.69 14.53
N ILE A 146 -5.73 5.81 14.47
CA ILE A 146 -4.34 6.19 14.25
C ILE A 146 -3.73 5.29 13.20
N THR A 147 -3.09 5.89 12.21
CA THR A 147 -2.21 5.19 11.27
C THR A 147 -0.90 5.96 11.19
N ILE A 148 0.22 5.26 11.34
CA ILE A 148 1.57 5.78 11.18
C ILE A 148 2.22 4.93 10.10
N CYS A 149 2.88 5.52 9.12
CA CYS A 149 3.65 4.78 8.12
C CYS A 149 4.97 5.51 7.83
N THR A 150 6.04 4.75 7.56
CA THR A 150 7.17 5.27 6.80
C THR A 150 6.78 5.47 5.34
N LEU A 151 7.62 6.17 4.56
CA LEU A 151 7.42 6.28 3.12
C LEU A 151 7.62 4.94 2.37
N SER A 152 8.32 3.98 2.98
CA SER A 152 8.43 2.59 2.52
C SER A 152 7.21 1.72 2.90
N ARG A 153 6.14 2.31 3.45
CA ARG A 153 4.88 1.63 3.84
C ARG A 153 5.02 0.65 5.01
N GLU A 154 6.00 0.86 5.88
CA GLU A 154 6.03 0.17 7.17
C GLU A 154 5.09 0.87 8.15
N CYS A 155 3.95 0.23 8.45
CA CYS A 155 2.86 0.90 9.15
C CYS A 155 2.57 0.36 10.56
N ARG A 156 1.98 1.22 11.40
CA ARG A 156 1.41 0.92 12.72
C ARG A 156 -0.01 1.47 12.77
N ARG A 157 -0.96 0.63 13.15
CA ARG A 157 -2.40 0.93 13.00
C ARG A 157 -3.12 0.72 14.32
N LEU A 158 -4.07 1.62 14.60
CA LEU A 158 -5.06 1.47 15.66
C LEU A 158 -6.41 1.87 15.08
N ARG A 159 -7.24 0.88 14.76
CA ARG A 159 -8.55 1.06 14.07
C ARG A 159 -8.40 1.82 12.74
N GLY A 160 -7.31 1.58 12.02
CA GLY A 160 -6.94 2.35 10.84
C GLY A 160 -7.93 2.26 9.69
N ASP A 161 -8.66 1.14 9.63
CA ASP A 161 -9.68 0.77 8.64
C ASP A 161 -11.09 1.26 9.00
N THR A 162 -11.27 1.81 10.21
CA THR A 162 -12.57 2.22 10.72
C THR A 162 -12.85 3.68 10.35
N PRO A 163 -13.98 4.00 9.68
CA PRO A 163 -14.32 5.40 9.41
C PRO A 163 -14.59 6.21 10.69
N PRO A 164 -14.15 7.47 10.77
CA PRO A 164 -14.57 8.38 11.84
C PRO A 164 -16.06 8.72 11.74
N ALA A 165 -16.60 9.27 12.83
CA ALA A 165 -17.94 9.85 12.85
C ALA A 165 -18.11 10.99 11.80
N SER A 166 -17.02 11.63 11.40
CA SER A 166 -16.97 12.55 10.28
C SER A 166 -15.53 12.72 9.76
N PRO A 167 -15.30 12.82 8.44
CA PRO A 167 -13.98 13.15 7.89
C PRO A 167 -13.57 14.61 8.15
N ALA A 168 -14.54 15.49 8.44
CA ALA A 168 -14.33 16.94 8.49
C ALA A 168 -13.52 17.43 7.26
N SER A 169 -12.65 18.42 7.45
CA SER A 169 -11.81 18.97 6.36
C SER A 169 -10.67 18.04 5.89
N LEU A 170 -10.49 16.85 6.46
CA LEU A 170 -9.51 15.88 5.95
C LEU A 170 -9.88 15.36 4.56
N ILE A 171 -11.18 15.38 4.21
CA ILE A 171 -11.71 15.00 2.89
C ILE A 171 -11.11 15.83 1.72
N LYS A 172 -10.50 16.97 2.03
CA LYS A 172 -9.86 17.87 1.05
C LYS A 172 -8.62 17.23 0.40
N VAL A 173 -7.97 16.27 1.05
CA VAL A 173 -6.82 15.54 0.48
C VAL A 173 -7.28 14.65 -0.70
N PRO A 174 -8.30 13.77 -0.55
CA PRO A 174 -8.90 13.05 -1.67
C PRO A 174 -9.32 13.93 -2.85
N VAL A 175 -9.88 15.12 -2.59
CA VAL A 175 -10.26 16.06 -3.65
C VAL A 175 -9.03 16.62 -4.38
N ALA A 176 -7.94 16.92 -3.66
CA ALA A 176 -6.69 17.35 -4.27
C ALA A 176 -6.07 16.24 -5.15
N VAL A 177 -6.10 14.98 -4.66
CA VAL A 177 -5.65 13.81 -5.42
C VAL A 177 -6.42 13.67 -6.73
N ALA A 178 -7.76 13.77 -6.69
CA ALA A 178 -8.60 13.68 -7.89
C ALA A 178 -8.38 14.86 -8.84
N LEU A 179 -8.20 16.09 -8.32
CA LEU A 179 -7.88 17.25 -9.15
C LEU A 179 -6.55 17.04 -9.89
N MET A 180 -5.51 16.64 -9.16
CA MET A 180 -4.19 16.45 -9.74
C MET A 180 -4.17 15.33 -10.76
N HIS A 181 -4.92 14.25 -10.53
CA HIS A 181 -5.14 13.23 -11.54
C HIS A 181 -5.76 13.80 -12.82
N LYS A 182 -6.85 14.58 -12.71
CA LYS A 182 -7.52 15.16 -13.88
C LYS A 182 -6.59 16.08 -14.68
N VAL A 183 -5.97 17.04 -13.99
CA VAL A 183 -5.18 18.07 -14.69
C VAL A 183 -3.94 17.50 -15.36
N THR A 184 -3.35 16.44 -14.80
CA THR A 184 -2.18 15.80 -15.40
C THR A 184 -2.54 14.86 -16.53
N THR A 185 -3.57 14.02 -16.36
CA THR A 185 -4.03 13.10 -17.41
C THR A 185 -4.61 13.83 -18.62
N GLU A 186 -5.31 14.94 -18.41
CA GLU A 186 -5.92 15.74 -19.50
C GLU A 186 -5.04 16.92 -19.95
N ASN A 187 -3.84 17.05 -19.40
CA ASN A 187 -2.89 18.14 -19.69
C ASN A 187 -3.53 19.55 -19.56
N ILE A 188 -4.30 19.76 -18.49
CA ILE A 188 -4.95 21.03 -18.18
C ILE A 188 -3.97 21.91 -17.44
N ASP A 189 -3.81 23.14 -17.91
CA ASP A 189 -3.01 24.15 -17.20
C ASP A 189 -3.67 24.48 -15.84
N LEU A 190 -2.93 24.27 -14.76
CA LEU A 190 -3.36 24.59 -13.40
C LEU A 190 -3.66 26.08 -13.20
N ASP A 191 -3.13 26.95 -14.04
CA ASP A 191 -3.39 28.39 -14.01
C ASP A 191 -4.68 28.78 -14.76
N SER A 192 -5.35 27.80 -15.40
CA SER A 192 -6.68 27.95 -15.99
C SER A 192 -7.70 28.46 -14.99
N LEU A 193 -8.37 29.56 -15.34
CA LEU A 193 -9.35 30.22 -14.49
C LEU A 193 -10.73 29.54 -14.59
N ILE A 194 -11.29 29.14 -13.45
CA ILE A 194 -12.69 28.68 -13.34
C ILE A 194 -13.52 29.65 -12.50
N TYR A 195 -14.81 29.74 -12.81
CA TYR A 195 -15.75 30.60 -12.08
C TYR A 195 -16.25 29.89 -10.82
N VAL A 196 -16.20 30.59 -9.68
CA VAL A 196 -16.73 30.11 -8.41
C VAL A 196 -18.21 30.46 -8.30
N ASN A 197 -19.07 29.44 -8.36
CA ASN A 197 -20.52 29.60 -8.34
C ASN A 197 -20.99 30.19 -7.00
N PRO A 198 -21.85 31.24 -6.99
CA PRO A 198 -22.56 31.72 -5.79
C PRO A 198 -23.22 30.64 -4.95
N GLY A 199 -23.72 29.57 -5.57
CA GLY A 199 -24.30 28.41 -4.87
C GLY A 199 -23.32 27.64 -4.00
N ASN A 200 -22.00 27.84 -4.13
CA ASN A 200 -20.98 27.20 -3.30
C ASN A 200 -20.60 28.01 -2.06
N PHE A 201 -21.26 29.13 -1.81
CA PHE A 201 -20.99 29.96 -0.64
C PHE A 201 -21.20 29.18 0.66
N THR A 202 -20.26 29.36 1.59
CA THR A 202 -20.31 28.90 2.98
C THR A 202 -19.54 29.90 3.84
N GLU A 203 -19.78 29.92 5.15
CA GLU A 203 -18.94 30.70 6.06
C GLU A 203 -17.51 30.11 6.07
N ASP A 204 -16.55 30.91 5.60
CA ASP A 204 -15.15 30.54 5.35
C ASP A 204 -14.25 31.76 5.69
N ALA A 205 -13.12 31.54 6.37
CA ALA A 205 -12.14 32.57 6.70
C ALA A 205 -11.08 32.79 5.59
N ALA A 206 -11.12 31.98 4.54
CA ALA A 206 -10.18 32.01 3.42
C ALA A 206 -10.51 33.12 2.40
N ALA A 207 -9.57 33.35 1.49
CA ALA A 207 -9.64 34.46 0.54
C ALA A 207 -10.62 34.24 -0.63
N ILE A 208 -11.12 33.01 -0.82
CA ILE A 208 -11.95 32.66 -1.97
C ILE A 208 -13.36 33.21 -1.77
N ARG A 209 -13.77 34.06 -2.71
CA ARG A 209 -15.13 34.62 -2.79
C ARG A 209 -15.87 34.05 -3.99
N VAL A 210 -17.14 33.75 -3.80
CA VAL A 210 -18.05 33.41 -4.90
C VAL A 210 -18.24 34.58 -5.88
N GLY A 211 -18.70 34.29 -7.10
CA GLY A 211 -18.91 35.31 -8.13
C GLY A 211 -17.62 35.81 -8.78
N ARG A 212 -16.50 35.13 -8.55
CA ARG A 212 -15.18 35.48 -9.07
C ARG A 212 -14.53 34.29 -9.76
N ARG A 213 -13.50 34.55 -10.57
CA ARG A 213 -12.69 33.51 -11.21
C ARG A 213 -11.36 33.36 -10.49
N TYR A 214 -10.92 32.12 -10.32
CA TYR A 214 -9.60 31.79 -9.78
C TYR A 214 -9.01 30.63 -10.58
N SER A 215 -7.67 30.56 -10.64
CA SER A 215 -6.97 29.40 -11.20
C SER A 215 -7.27 28.13 -10.40
N LEU A 216 -7.25 26.97 -11.02
CA LEU A 216 -7.30 25.67 -10.32
C LEU A 216 -6.22 25.58 -9.22
N ARG A 217 -5.00 26.08 -9.50
CA ARG A 217 -3.89 26.18 -8.53
C ARG A 217 -4.29 26.91 -7.26
N THR A 218 -4.80 28.14 -7.41
CA THR A 218 -5.25 28.96 -6.29
C THR A 218 -6.35 28.26 -5.49
N LEU A 219 -7.32 27.61 -6.14
CA LEU A 219 -8.38 26.88 -5.44
C LEU A 219 -7.82 25.69 -4.65
N LEU A 220 -6.92 24.89 -5.23
CA LEU A 220 -6.27 23.77 -4.53
C LEU A 220 -5.47 24.26 -3.32
N VAL A 221 -4.65 25.29 -3.50
CA VAL A 221 -3.82 25.84 -2.42
C VAL A 221 -4.69 26.40 -1.30
N GLN A 222 -5.76 27.14 -1.61
CA GLN A 222 -6.67 27.68 -0.60
C GLN A 222 -7.45 26.56 0.11
N MET A 223 -7.84 25.51 -0.61
CA MET A 223 -8.47 24.32 -0.04
C MET A 223 -7.55 23.60 0.95
N ILE A 224 -6.28 23.38 0.60
CA ILE A 224 -5.36 22.61 1.45
C ILE A 224 -4.78 23.48 2.58
N ALA A 225 -4.18 24.62 2.23
CA ALA A 225 -3.39 25.45 3.14
C ALA A 225 -4.25 26.31 4.07
N ARG A 226 -5.45 26.72 3.66
CA ARG A 226 -6.36 27.56 4.47
C ARG A 226 -7.70 26.90 4.76
N SER A 227 -7.85 25.63 4.36
CA SER A 227 -9.09 24.89 4.53
C SER A 227 -10.33 25.59 3.98
N SER A 228 -10.23 26.31 2.86
CA SER A 228 -11.37 26.97 2.23
C SER A 228 -12.46 25.97 1.86
N ASN A 229 -13.67 26.14 2.39
CA ASN A 229 -14.84 25.31 2.02
C ASN A 229 -15.37 25.71 0.64
N ILE A 230 -15.36 27.00 0.31
CA ILE A 230 -15.83 27.51 -0.99
C ILE A 230 -14.96 26.94 -2.12
N ALA A 231 -13.63 26.94 -1.94
CA ALA A 231 -12.71 26.34 -2.90
C ALA A 231 -12.97 24.84 -3.09
N THR A 232 -13.14 24.10 -1.98
CA THR A 232 -13.44 22.66 -2.03
C THR A 232 -14.73 22.39 -2.78
N ASN A 233 -15.80 23.11 -2.45
CA ASN A 233 -17.11 22.95 -3.09
C ASN A 233 -17.04 23.22 -4.59
N GLN A 234 -16.29 24.25 -4.98
CA GLN A 234 -16.09 24.55 -6.40
C GLN A 234 -15.25 23.49 -7.12
N LEU A 235 -14.24 22.91 -6.46
CA LEU A 235 -13.46 21.82 -7.03
C LEU A 235 -14.27 20.53 -7.14
N ILE A 236 -15.17 20.25 -6.18
CA ILE A 236 -16.12 19.14 -6.27
C ILE A 236 -17.04 19.33 -7.48
N ASP A 237 -17.58 20.54 -7.71
CA ASP A 237 -18.41 20.83 -8.88
C ASP A 237 -17.64 20.73 -10.20
N TYR A 238 -16.38 21.19 -10.20
CA TYR A 238 -15.53 21.14 -11.39
C TYR A 238 -15.19 19.71 -11.81
N LEU A 239 -14.94 18.83 -10.83
CA LEU A 239 -14.58 17.44 -11.07
C LEU A 239 -15.81 16.55 -11.29
N GLY A 240 -16.87 16.77 -10.53
CA GLY A 240 -17.97 15.82 -10.36
C GLY A 240 -17.64 14.75 -9.32
N GLN A 241 -18.62 14.40 -8.47
CA GLN A 241 -18.46 13.38 -7.41
C GLN A 241 -18.14 12.00 -7.99
N ASP A 242 -18.79 11.63 -9.10
CA ASP A 242 -18.56 10.34 -9.76
C ASP A 242 -17.11 10.21 -10.24
N TYR A 243 -16.58 11.26 -10.88
CA TYR A 243 -15.19 11.30 -11.30
C TYR A 243 -14.23 11.18 -10.11
N ILE A 244 -14.47 11.94 -9.03
CA ILE A 244 -13.63 11.86 -7.82
C ILE A 244 -13.63 10.42 -7.29
N ASN A 245 -14.79 9.82 -7.12
CA ASN A 245 -14.91 8.47 -6.57
C ASN A 245 -14.34 7.40 -7.50
N GLN A 246 -14.47 7.56 -8.81
CA GLN A 246 -13.84 6.68 -9.81
C GLN A 246 -12.31 6.72 -9.66
N VAL A 247 -11.70 7.91 -9.65
CA VAL A 247 -10.25 8.06 -9.47
C VAL A 247 -9.79 7.45 -8.15
N LEU A 248 -10.54 7.65 -7.07
CA LEU A 248 -10.21 7.07 -5.77
C LEU A 248 -10.25 5.54 -5.80
N GLN A 249 -11.25 4.95 -6.47
CA GLN A 249 -11.36 3.51 -6.64
C GLN A 249 -10.24 2.94 -7.51
N GLU A 250 -9.91 3.59 -8.63
CA GLU A 250 -8.82 3.20 -9.54
C GLU A 250 -7.45 3.22 -8.82
N ARG A 251 -7.26 4.15 -7.88
CA ARG A 251 -6.08 4.22 -7.01
C ARG A 251 -6.11 3.25 -5.82
N GLY A 252 -7.13 2.38 -5.74
CA GLY A 252 -7.22 1.33 -4.73
C GLY A 252 -7.88 1.75 -3.41
N TYR A 253 -8.44 2.96 -3.30
CA TYR A 253 -9.16 3.41 -2.11
C TYR A 253 -10.60 2.87 -2.10
N ARG A 254 -10.82 1.86 -1.26
CA ARG A 254 -12.06 1.09 -1.21
C ARG A 254 -13.14 1.77 -0.39
N VAL A 255 -12.77 2.53 0.65
CA VAL A 255 -13.71 3.13 1.62
C VAL A 255 -13.90 4.63 1.38
N THR A 256 -12.86 5.35 0.98
CA THR A 256 -12.90 6.81 0.87
C THR A 256 -13.84 7.25 -0.25
N ARG A 257 -14.80 8.11 0.09
CA ARG A 257 -15.81 8.63 -0.84
C ARG A 257 -16.09 10.11 -0.60
N VAL A 258 -16.16 10.88 -1.68
CA VAL A 258 -16.53 12.31 -1.68
C VAL A 258 -17.92 12.44 -2.28
N ASN A 259 -18.95 12.37 -1.43
CA ASN A 259 -20.36 12.37 -1.83
C ASN A 259 -21.11 13.63 -1.38
N HIS A 260 -20.43 14.52 -0.67
CA HIS A 260 -21.02 15.72 -0.09
C HIS A 260 -20.09 16.92 -0.15
N LYS A 261 -20.61 18.09 -0.54
CA LYS A 261 -19.98 19.39 -0.39
C LYS A 261 -19.86 19.76 1.09
N LEU A 262 -18.92 20.64 1.42
CA LEU A 262 -18.74 21.10 2.78
C LEU A 262 -19.78 22.14 3.14
N THR A 263 -20.34 22.01 4.34
CA THR A 263 -21.30 22.95 4.91
C THR A 263 -20.57 23.93 5.82
N GLY A 264 -21.00 25.19 5.79
CA GLY A 264 -20.57 26.18 6.76
C GLY A 264 -21.29 26.02 8.10
N ALA A 265 -21.12 27.01 8.98
CA ALA A 265 -21.76 27.03 10.29
C ALA A 265 -23.28 27.25 10.20
N SER A 266 -23.74 28.00 9.20
CA SER A 266 -25.16 28.30 9.00
C SER A 266 -25.59 28.18 7.53
N THR A 267 -24.64 28.13 6.60
CA THR A 267 -24.93 28.01 5.17
C THR A 267 -24.62 26.62 4.63
N VAL A 268 -25.60 26.01 3.96
CA VAL A 268 -25.44 24.79 3.17
C VAL A 268 -25.35 25.18 1.69
N PRO A 269 -24.33 24.71 0.95
CA PRO A 269 -24.21 25.02 -0.48
C PRO A 269 -25.33 24.35 -1.29
N ILE A 270 -25.63 24.90 -2.47
CA ILE A 270 -26.59 24.33 -3.42
C ILE A 270 -26.08 22.97 -3.94
N ASN A 271 -27.01 22.01 -4.03
CA ASN A 271 -26.75 20.63 -4.44
C ASN A 271 -25.59 20.02 -3.64
N PRO A 272 -25.71 19.94 -2.31
CA PRO A 272 -24.60 19.52 -1.48
C PRO A 272 -24.28 18.02 -1.65
N GLY A 273 -25.16 17.22 -2.24
CA GLY A 273 -25.04 15.77 -2.33
C GLY A 273 -25.95 15.06 -1.33
N TYR A 274 -26.16 13.76 -1.53
CA TYR A 274 -27.22 13.01 -0.84
C TYR A 274 -26.71 12.05 0.25
N THR A 275 -25.41 11.73 0.26
CA THR A 275 -24.82 10.83 1.24
C THR A 275 -23.59 11.45 1.87
N VAL A 276 -23.14 10.90 3.01
CA VAL A 276 -22.02 11.47 3.76
C VAL A 276 -20.67 11.15 3.10
N ASN A 277 -19.71 12.04 3.28
CA ASN A 277 -18.31 11.77 2.97
C ASN A 277 -17.73 10.71 3.91
N GLN A 278 -16.86 9.86 3.39
CA GLN A 278 -16.19 8.80 4.15
C GLN A 278 -14.68 8.82 3.88
N ILE A 279 -13.89 8.51 4.91
CA ILE A 279 -12.43 8.28 4.85
C ILE A 279 -12.07 7.24 5.91
N THR A 280 -10.87 6.68 5.84
CA THR A 280 -10.23 5.98 6.97
C THR A 280 -8.85 6.59 7.23
N SER A 281 -8.26 6.37 8.41
CA SER A 281 -6.89 6.86 8.63
C SER A 281 -5.87 6.08 7.81
N ASP A 282 -6.15 4.81 7.49
CA ASP A 282 -5.30 4.00 6.62
C ASP A 282 -5.25 4.56 5.20
N GLU A 283 -6.40 4.79 4.57
CA GLU A 283 -6.42 5.29 3.19
C GLU A 283 -5.92 6.73 3.09
N LEU A 284 -6.23 7.58 4.08
CA LEU A 284 -5.68 8.94 4.12
C LEU A 284 -4.16 8.94 4.31
N THR A 285 -3.63 8.04 5.14
CA THR A 285 -2.18 7.89 5.31
C THR A 285 -1.52 7.38 4.04
N GLU A 286 -2.12 6.40 3.37
CA GLU A 286 -1.63 5.89 2.09
C GLU A 286 -1.62 6.99 1.02
N MET A 287 -2.67 7.81 0.90
CA MET A 287 -2.66 8.98 0.01
C MET A 287 -1.45 9.89 0.27
N MET A 288 -1.20 10.19 1.55
CA MET A 288 -0.09 11.03 1.95
C MET A 288 1.27 10.35 1.69
N VAL A 289 1.39 9.03 1.85
CA VAL A 289 2.61 8.30 1.45
C VAL A 289 2.87 8.46 -0.04
N GLN A 290 1.86 8.25 -0.90
CA GLN A 290 1.97 8.43 -2.35
C GLN A 290 2.39 9.87 -2.71
N ILE A 291 1.73 10.87 -2.11
CA ILE A 291 2.03 12.30 -2.30
C ILE A 291 3.49 12.62 -1.91
N TYR A 292 3.95 12.14 -0.76
CA TYR A 292 5.31 12.43 -0.30
C TYR A 292 6.39 11.61 -1.01
N ASN A 293 6.03 10.48 -1.62
CA ASN A 293 6.88 9.72 -2.53
C ASN A 293 6.90 10.25 -3.98
N ARG A 294 6.01 11.19 -4.34
CA ARG A 294 5.86 11.69 -5.73
C ARG A 294 5.51 10.56 -6.70
N GLU A 295 4.62 9.68 -6.28
CA GLU A 295 4.20 8.55 -7.12
C GLU A 295 3.35 9.01 -8.31
N HIS A 296 2.76 10.20 -8.25
CA HIS A 296 1.93 10.76 -9.31
C HIS A 296 2.40 12.15 -9.75
N ALA A 297 2.15 12.46 -11.03
CA ALA A 297 2.44 13.77 -11.58
C ALA A 297 1.70 14.86 -10.79
N GLY A 298 2.43 15.94 -10.46
CA GLY A 298 1.89 17.10 -9.78
C GLY A 298 1.67 16.94 -8.27
N ASP A 299 2.10 15.83 -7.66
CA ASP A 299 2.14 15.66 -6.20
C ASP A 299 2.96 16.77 -5.50
N ASP A 300 3.96 17.36 -6.17
CA ASP A 300 4.70 18.52 -5.68
C ASP A 300 3.80 19.72 -5.36
N VAL A 301 2.73 19.92 -6.12
CA VAL A 301 1.78 21.02 -5.88
C VAL A 301 0.99 20.76 -4.60
N ILE A 302 0.65 19.50 -4.32
CA ILE A 302 -0.04 19.11 -3.09
C ILE A 302 0.90 19.25 -1.89
N VAL A 303 2.16 18.79 -2.01
CA VAL A 303 3.15 18.94 -0.94
C VAL A 303 3.43 20.41 -0.62
N ASP A 304 3.60 21.25 -1.63
CA ASP A 304 3.77 22.69 -1.43
C ASP A 304 2.58 23.28 -0.66
N ALA A 305 1.35 22.93 -1.03
CA ALA A 305 0.16 23.40 -0.33
C ALA A 305 0.07 22.88 1.13
N LEU A 306 0.43 21.62 1.38
CA LEU A 306 0.45 21.02 2.73
C LEU A 306 1.51 21.69 3.62
N SER A 307 2.68 22.04 3.06
CA SER A 307 3.78 22.71 3.78
C SER A 307 3.46 24.15 4.18
N ARG A 308 2.43 24.75 3.57
CA ARG A 308 1.96 26.11 3.83
C ARG A 308 0.72 26.16 4.71
N GLN A 309 0.43 25.08 5.44
CA GLN A 309 -0.73 25.00 6.32
C GLN A 309 -0.80 26.20 7.28
N TYR A 310 -1.92 26.91 7.22
CA TYR A 310 -2.19 28.08 8.05
C TYR A 310 -2.58 27.66 9.47
N ASP A 311 -3.32 26.56 9.61
CA ASP A 311 -3.70 26.00 10.89
C ASP A 311 -2.54 25.22 11.54
N GLN A 312 -1.74 25.91 12.36
CA GLN A 312 -0.53 25.34 12.97
C GLN A 312 -0.74 24.79 14.39
N TRP A 313 -1.99 24.59 14.80
CA TRP A 313 -2.37 24.26 16.18
C TRP A 313 -2.49 22.75 16.44
N LEU A 314 -2.19 21.87 15.49
CA LEU A 314 -2.12 20.42 15.71
C LEU A 314 -0.71 19.89 15.53
N GLY A 315 -0.35 19.36 14.36
CA GLY A 315 0.90 18.68 14.10
C GLY A 315 2.10 19.57 14.36
N ILE A 316 2.12 20.78 13.79
CA ILE A 316 3.21 21.74 14.03
C ILE A 316 3.36 22.03 15.53
N ALA A 317 2.26 22.36 16.21
CA ALA A 317 2.28 22.65 17.65
C ALA A 317 2.75 21.46 18.48
N ALA A 318 2.40 20.24 18.10
CA ALA A 318 2.79 19.01 18.78
C ALA A 318 4.29 18.72 18.69
N LEU A 319 4.92 19.10 17.58
CA LEU A 319 6.34 18.86 17.32
C LEU A 319 7.24 20.01 17.81
N ARG A 320 6.67 21.06 18.42
CA ARG A 320 7.47 22.16 18.97
C ARG A 320 8.40 21.64 20.07
N GLY A 321 9.70 21.83 19.88
CA GLY A 321 10.73 21.41 20.82
C GLY A 321 11.11 19.93 20.73
N SER A 322 10.56 19.18 19.78
CA SER A 322 11.07 17.84 19.45
C SER A 322 12.18 17.93 18.40
N THR A 323 12.88 16.80 18.18
CA THR A 323 13.87 16.64 17.10
C THR A 323 13.23 16.40 15.73
N ALA A 324 11.91 16.18 15.68
CA ALA A 324 11.19 15.94 14.44
C ALA A 324 10.99 17.24 13.66
N ARG A 325 11.29 17.19 12.36
CA ARG A 325 11.06 18.27 11.42
C ARG A 325 9.69 18.09 10.76
N TRP A 326 8.77 19.02 11.03
CA TRP A 326 7.48 19.06 10.34
C TRP A 326 7.65 19.38 8.86
N LEU A 327 6.93 18.67 7.98
CA LEU A 327 7.01 18.84 6.52
C LEU A 327 5.73 19.40 5.90
N GLY A 328 4.57 19.10 6.48
CA GLY A 328 3.27 19.52 5.98
C GLY A 328 2.13 18.81 6.70
N GLU A 329 0.94 19.40 6.74
CA GLU A 329 -0.23 18.73 7.31
C GLU A 329 -1.55 19.20 6.70
N LYS A 330 -2.58 18.35 6.82
CA LYS A 330 -3.98 18.75 6.68
C LYS A 330 -4.72 18.45 7.98
N THR A 331 -5.27 19.50 8.59
CA THR A 331 -6.16 19.42 9.76
C THR A 331 -7.62 19.20 9.35
N GLY A 332 -8.43 18.66 10.26
CA GLY A 332 -9.88 18.58 10.10
C GLY A 332 -10.60 18.70 11.43
N GLN A 333 -11.63 19.55 11.48
CA GLN A 333 -12.41 19.79 12.69
C GLN A 333 -13.88 20.04 12.36
N ASN A 334 -14.76 19.42 13.13
CA ASN A 334 -16.14 19.82 13.32
C ASN A 334 -16.62 19.35 14.72
N SER A 335 -17.93 19.38 14.98
CA SER A 335 -18.50 18.94 16.25
C SER A 335 -18.34 17.43 16.52
N LYS A 336 -18.18 16.61 15.46
CA LYS A 336 -18.13 15.15 15.54
C LYS A 336 -16.72 14.58 15.51
N ALA A 337 -15.75 15.31 14.95
CA ALA A 337 -14.39 14.81 14.79
C ALA A 337 -13.35 15.93 14.85
N LEU A 338 -12.17 15.56 15.33
CA LEU A 338 -10.95 16.34 15.27
C LEU A 338 -9.83 15.44 14.77
N GLY A 339 -9.02 15.91 13.82
CA GLY A 339 -7.91 15.12 13.32
C GLY A 339 -6.89 15.92 12.52
N THR A 340 -5.76 15.26 12.26
CA THR A 340 -4.75 15.73 11.32
C THR A 340 -4.11 14.55 10.62
N THR A 341 -3.68 14.75 9.38
CA THR A 341 -2.67 13.93 8.72
C THR A 341 -1.46 14.80 8.44
N LEU A 342 -0.30 14.42 8.97
CA LEU A 342 0.94 15.17 8.88
C LEU A 342 2.07 14.32 8.34
N ALA A 343 2.97 14.96 7.61
CA ALA A 343 4.28 14.43 7.27
C ALA A 343 5.33 15.07 8.16
N LEU A 344 6.25 14.25 8.65
CA LEU A 344 7.41 14.68 9.43
C LEU A 344 8.64 13.89 9.02
N GLU A 345 9.81 14.45 9.30
CA GLU A 345 11.09 13.77 9.22
C GLU A 345 11.69 13.66 10.62
N LEU A 346 12.13 12.47 11.00
CA LEU A 346 12.71 12.20 12.31
C LEU A 346 13.86 11.20 12.11
N ASN A 347 15.06 11.55 12.59
CA ASN A 347 16.27 10.74 12.47
C ASN A 347 16.60 10.32 11.03
N GLY A 348 16.32 11.19 10.05
CA GLY A 348 16.57 10.94 8.63
C GLY A 348 15.51 10.13 7.91
N GLU A 349 14.55 9.55 8.65
CA GLU A 349 13.41 8.81 8.09
C GLU A 349 12.16 9.69 8.03
N ARG A 350 11.33 9.50 6.99
CA ARG A 350 10.09 10.27 6.82
C ARG A 350 8.89 9.43 7.19
N TYR A 351 8.02 10.04 7.99
CA TYR A 351 6.81 9.42 8.48
C TYR A 351 5.59 10.22 8.08
N ILE A 352 4.52 9.50 7.74
CA ILE A 352 3.16 10.03 7.72
C ILE A 352 2.47 9.55 8.99
N ILE A 353 1.84 10.49 9.71
CA ILE A 353 1.05 10.20 10.90
C ILE A 353 -0.34 10.77 10.67
N THR A 354 -1.37 9.93 10.80
CA THR A 354 -2.77 10.35 10.80
C THR A 354 -3.39 10.01 12.14
N VAL A 355 -3.99 11.00 12.80
CA VAL A 355 -4.71 10.84 14.08
C VAL A 355 -6.08 11.48 13.95
N ILE A 356 -7.14 10.74 14.26
CA ILE A 356 -8.52 11.21 14.23
C ILE A 356 -9.26 10.78 15.50
N ASP A 357 -9.87 11.70 16.24
CA ASP A 357 -10.72 11.42 17.42
C ASP A 357 -12.17 11.81 17.12
N ASN A 358 -13.13 10.94 17.48
CA ASN A 358 -14.58 11.20 17.34
C ASN A 358 -15.13 12.21 18.37
N ARG A 359 -14.28 13.03 18.98
CA ARG A 359 -14.68 14.10 19.89
C ARG A 359 -14.11 15.42 19.35
N GLY A 360 -14.99 16.32 18.94
CA GLY A 360 -14.60 17.67 18.53
C GLY A 360 -13.93 18.45 19.66
N ALA A 361 -13.12 19.46 19.29
CA ALA A 361 -12.60 20.52 20.16
C ALA A 361 -11.58 20.16 21.27
N ARG A 362 -10.87 19.01 21.18
CA ARG A 362 -9.80 18.64 22.14
C ARG A 362 -8.41 18.59 21.50
N ASP A 363 -7.97 19.73 20.99
CA ASP A 363 -6.68 19.90 20.30
C ASP A 363 -5.48 19.44 21.14
N GLN A 364 -5.44 19.78 22.43
CA GLN A 364 -4.37 19.38 23.35
C GLN A 364 -4.17 17.86 23.43
N ASN A 365 -5.24 17.07 23.26
CA ASN A 365 -5.15 15.61 23.34
C ASN A 365 -4.50 15.03 22.08
N ILE A 366 -4.84 15.57 20.90
CA ILE A 366 -4.18 15.20 19.65
C ILE A 366 -2.71 15.63 19.67
N ARG A 367 -2.41 16.86 20.14
CA ARG A 367 -1.02 17.32 20.26
C ARG A 367 -0.19 16.41 21.16
N ARG A 368 -0.70 16.08 22.36
CA ARG A 368 -0.03 15.14 23.27
C ARG A 368 0.18 13.76 22.67
N CYS A 369 -0.76 13.28 21.86
CA CYS A 369 -0.64 12.00 21.18
C CYS A 369 0.46 12.02 20.12
N ILE A 370 0.49 13.05 19.26
CA ILE A 370 1.51 13.18 18.22
C ILE A 370 2.90 13.33 18.85
N ALA A 371 3.04 14.16 19.89
CA ALA A 371 4.30 14.32 20.63
C ALA A 371 4.78 12.97 21.21
N GLN A 372 3.90 12.23 21.89
CA GLN A 372 4.25 10.91 22.43
C GLN A 372 4.58 9.86 21.35
N ILE A 373 3.92 9.91 20.19
CA ILE A 373 4.27 9.05 19.06
C ILE A 373 5.66 9.40 18.55
N SER A 374 5.93 10.69 18.33
CA SER A 374 7.25 11.19 17.89
C SER A 374 8.36 10.77 18.86
N ASP A 375 8.14 10.95 20.17
CA ASP A 375 9.10 10.55 21.22
C ASP A 375 9.33 9.04 21.22
N TYR A 376 8.28 8.25 21.01
CA TYR A 376 8.39 6.79 20.95
C TYR A 376 9.22 6.33 19.74
N ILE A 377 8.96 6.91 18.56
CA ILE A 377 9.71 6.61 17.33
C ILE A 377 11.18 7.01 17.48
N SER A 378 11.45 8.19 18.06
CA SER A 378 12.82 8.67 18.28
C SER A 378 13.64 7.68 19.12
N ARG A 379 13.04 7.10 20.17
CA ARG A 379 13.74 6.14 21.05
C ARG A 379 13.91 4.75 20.42
N MET A 380 13.07 4.37 19.47
CA MET A 380 13.20 3.08 18.78
C MET A 380 14.33 3.07 17.74
N THR A 381 14.75 4.24 17.27
CA THR A 381 15.79 4.39 16.23
C THR A 381 17.17 4.71 16.82
N GLU A 382 17.27 4.90 18.13
CA GLU A 382 18.53 5.14 18.88
C GLU A 382 19.24 3.84 19.34
N PHE A 383 18.71 2.67 18.98
CA PHE A 383 19.29 1.35 19.23
C PHE A 383 19.35 0.55 17.93
#